data_AF-R7TSY7-F1
#
_entry.id   AF-R7TSY7-F1
#
_cell.length_a   1.000
_cell.length_b   1.000
_cell.length_c   1.000
_cell.angle_alpha   90.00
_cell.angle_beta   90.00
_cell.angle_gamma   90.00
#
_symmetry.space_group_name_H-M   'P 1'
#
loop_
_entity.id
_entity.type
_entity.pdbx_description
1 polymer ?
#
loop_
_entity_poly.entity_id
_entity_poly.type
_entity_poly.pdbx_seq_one_letter_code
_entity_poly.pdbx_strand_id
1 'polypeptide(L)'
;TNYEFDMMPSIVCPSHVTMVILVHCAVGYFYERQLIRETWGSVVGPDARRWPGTDATYPEIRLYFLIAQPEEYDKEEELKLLNEQEVNNDLIRATFIDSYHNLTLKSLMGLKFMKEHCPRVNHLLKTDDDIFLNIYQIANVAACHGDTPVVGGTWAAKVHRNSTGKWGVPTERYPFTFFPRYLAGAAYLISNNTFAELLDAAEHIPPVHVDDAFITGIV
;
A
#
# COMPACT_ATOMS: atom_id res chain seq x y z
N THR A 1 0.27 2.70 16.85
CA THR A 1 -0.55 3.77 16.21
C THR A 1 -1.99 3.69 16.70
N ASN A 2 -2.63 4.81 17.04
CA ASN A 2 -3.98 4.88 17.67
C ASN A 2 -5.13 5.07 16.66
N TYR A 3 -5.11 4.37 15.52
CA TYR A 3 -6.25 4.34 14.59
C TYR A 3 -6.86 2.94 14.53
N GLU A 4 -8.12 2.89 14.10
CA GLU A 4 -8.90 1.66 13.90
C GLU A 4 -9.30 1.53 12.43
N PHE A 5 -9.69 0.32 12.02
CA PHE A 5 -10.27 0.06 10.71
C PHE A 5 -11.80 0.15 10.81
N ASP A 6 -12.42 1.11 10.12
CA ASP A 6 -13.87 1.34 10.16
C ASP A 6 -14.60 0.84 8.90
N MET A 7 -13.86 0.44 7.86
CA MET A 7 -14.36 -0.22 6.66
C MET A 7 -13.38 -1.31 6.25
N MET A 8 -13.88 -2.52 6.01
CA MET A 8 -13.09 -3.65 5.51
C MET A 8 -13.96 -4.59 4.67
N PRO A 9 -13.34 -5.42 3.80
CA PRO A 9 -14.03 -6.51 3.13
C PRO A 9 -14.64 -7.51 4.11
N SER A 10 -15.78 -8.08 3.74
CA SER A 10 -16.44 -9.14 4.54
C SER A 10 -15.61 -10.41 4.73
N ILE A 11 -14.77 -10.75 3.75
CA ILE A 11 -13.81 -11.86 3.82
C ILE A 11 -12.43 -11.31 3.43
N VAL A 12 -11.50 -11.35 4.37
CA VAL A 12 -10.11 -10.93 4.17
C VAL A 12 -9.21 -12.16 4.12
N CYS A 13 -8.34 -12.21 3.11
CA CYS A 13 -7.26 -13.20 2.98
C CYS A 13 -7.66 -14.67 3.25
N PRO A 14 -8.51 -15.28 2.40
CA PRO A 14 -8.81 -16.72 2.50
C PRO A 14 -7.55 -17.57 2.36
N SER A 15 -7.61 -18.84 2.79
CA SER A 15 -6.43 -19.70 3.03
C SER A 15 -5.50 -19.97 1.84
N HIS A 16 -5.91 -19.65 0.61
CA HIS A 16 -5.14 -19.86 -0.61
C HIS A 16 -4.43 -18.59 -1.12
N VAL A 17 -4.56 -17.46 -0.41
CA VAL A 17 -3.93 -16.20 -0.83
C VAL A 17 -2.43 -16.24 -0.57
N THR A 18 -1.62 -15.98 -1.60
CA THR A 18 -0.15 -15.98 -1.51
C THR A 18 0.45 -14.59 -1.60
N MET A 19 -0.27 -13.64 -2.22
CA MET A 19 0.14 -12.23 -2.30
C MET A 19 -1.06 -11.31 -2.11
N VAL A 20 -0.83 -10.19 -1.42
CA VAL A 20 -1.79 -9.09 -1.32
C VAL A 20 -1.16 -7.85 -1.95
N ILE A 21 -1.91 -7.18 -2.82
CA ILE A 21 -1.59 -5.89 -3.39
C ILE A 21 -2.39 -4.84 -2.63
N LEU A 22 -1.70 -3.89 -2.02
CA LEU A 22 -2.30 -2.74 -1.35
C LEU A 22 -2.01 -1.49 -2.16
N VAL A 23 -3.09 -0.89 -2.69
CA VAL A 23 -3.03 0.35 -3.45
C VAL A 23 -3.34 1.50 -2.50
N HIS A 24 -2.40 2.42 -2.31
CA HIS A 24 -2.68 3.68 -1.62
C HIS A 24 -3.57 4.56 -2.49
N CYS A 25 -4.70 5.00 -1.94
CA CYS A 25 -5.70 5.79 -2.65
C CYS A 25 -6.39 6.76 -1.68
N ALA A 26 -7.16 7.72 -2.19
CA ALA A 26 -7.98 8.63 -1.38
C ALA A 26 -9.47 8.45 -1.67
N VAL A 27 -10.36 8.87 -0.75
CA VAL A 27 -11.81 8.62 -0.84
C VAL A 27 -12.41 9.05 -2.19
N GLY A 28 -12.10 10.25 -2.68
CA GLY A 28 -12.62 10.79 -3.95
C GLY A 28 -12.12 10.11 -5.23
N TYR A 29 -11.16 9.18 -5.15
CA TYR A 29 -10.44 8.62 -6.32
C TYR A 29 -11.15 7.35 -6.86
N PHE A 30 -12.48 7.44 -7.00
CA PHE A 30 -13.29 6.31 -7.50
C PHE A 30 -12.87 5.89 -8.91
N TYR A 31 -12.57 6.88 -9.77
CA TYR A 31 -12.22 6.61 -11.16
C TYR A 31 -10.92 5.83 -11.28
N GLU A 32 -9.91 6.18 -10.50
CA GLU A 32 -8.60 5.53 -10.47
C GLU A 32 -8.72 4.08 -9.99
N ARG A 33 -9.47 3.85 -8.90
CA ARG A 33 -9.76 2.49 -8.40
C ARG A 33 -10.49 1.67 -9.46
N GLN A 34 -11.51 2.23 -10.09
CA GLN A 34 -12.27 1.55 -11.15
C GLN A 34 -11.38 1.21 -12.35
N LEU A 35 -10.52 2.15 -12.76
CA LEU A 35 -9.58 1.93 -13.86
C LEU A 35 -8.60 0.80 -13.53
N ILE A 36 -8.08 0.74 -12.30
CA ILE A 36 -7.24 -0.37 -11.84
C ILE A 36 -8.00 -1.71 -11.91
N ARG A 37 -9.24 -1.76 -11.38
CA ARG A 37 -10.09 -2.98 -11.43
C ARG A 37 -10.34 -3.47 -12.85
N GLU A 38 -10.55 -2.55 -13.79
CA GLU A 38 -10.84 -2.86 -15.20
C GLU A 38 -9.59 -3.19 -16.03
N THR A 39 -8.40 -2.80 -15.56
CA THR A 39 -7.13 -2.96 -16.27
C THR A 39 -6.26 -4.04 -15.63
N TRP A 40 -5.13 -3.68 -15.04
CA TRP A 40 -4.16 -4.63 -14.51
C TRP A 40 -4.66 -5.37 -13.27
N GLY A 41 -5.60 -4.80 -12.52
CA GLY A 41 -6.26 -5.47 -11.38
C GLY A 41 -7.22 -6.57 -11.81
N SER A 42 -7.69 -6.57 -13.06
CA SER A 42 -8.66 -7.58 -13.55
C SER A 42 -8.09 -9.00 -13.66
N VAL A 43 -6.78 -9.17 -13.49
CA VAL A 43 -6.07 -10.45 -13.63
C VAL A 43 -5.76 -11.13 -12.29
N VAL A 44 -6.21 -10.54 -11.18
CA VAL A 44 -6.05 -11.10 -9.82
C VAL A 44 -7.42 -11.37 -9.18
N GLY A 45 -7.45 -12.20 -8.14
CA GLY A 45 -8.68 -12.53 -7.42
C GLY A 45 -9.45 -13.71 -8.02
N PRO A 46 -10.55 -14.14 -7.37
CA PRO A 46 -11.25 -15.38 -7.72
C PRO A 46 -11.75 -15.42 -9.17
N ASP A 47 -12.11 -14.27 -9.73
CA ASP A 47 -12.61 -14.12 -11.11
C ASP A 47 -11.53 -13.58 -12.08
N ALA A 48 -10.25 -13.82 -11.75
CA ALA A 48 -9.10 -13.34 -12.50
C ALA A 48 -9.18 -13.67 -14.00
N ARG A 49 -9.04 -12.63 -14.83
CA ARG A 49 -8.83 -12.75 -16.26
C ARG A 49 -7.38 -13.18 -16.57
N ARG A 50 -7.17 -13.68 -17.78
CA ARG A 50 -5.82 -13.98 -18.26
C ARG A 50 -5.04 -12.70 -18.53
N TRP A 51 -3.77 -12.70 -18.17
CA TRP A 51 -2.86 -11.65 -18.59
C TRP A 51 -2.67 -11.64 -20.13
N PRO A 52 -2.81 -10.50 -20.83
CA PRO A 52 -2.76 -10.46 -22.28
C PRO A 52 -1.50 -11.11 -22.88
N GLY A 53 -1.69 -12.00 -23.85
CA GLY A 53 -0.59 -12.72 -24.52
C GLY A 53 -0.03 -13.91 -23.73
N THR A 54 -0.66 -14.31 -22.61
CA THR A 54 -0.27 -15.48 -21.80
C THR A 54 -1.49 -16.28 -21.38
N ASP A 55 -1.28 -17.49 -20.86
CA ASP A 55 -2.32 -18.28 -20.19
C ASP A 55 -2.30 -18.13 -18.65
N ALA A 56 -1.52 -17.21 -18.12
CA ALA A 56 -1.40 -17.00 -16.68
C ALA A 56 -2.62 -16.27 -16.10
N THR A 57 -3.11 -16.76 -14.97
CA THR A 57 -4.11 -16.15 -14.09
C THR A 57 -3.59 -16.18 -12.66
N TYR A 58 -4.09 -15.27 -11.81
CA TYR A 58 -3.59 -15.13 -10.42
C TYR A 58 -4.73 -15.14 -9.39
N PRO A 59 -5.50 -16.24 -9.31
CA PRO A 59 -6.60 -16.36 -8.35
C PRO A 59 -6.17 -16.34 -6.88
N GLU A 60 -4.89 -16.57 -6.60
CA GLU A 60 -4.25 -16.50 -5.29
C GLU A 60 -3.77 -15.10 -4.88
N ILE A 61 -3.83 -14.12 -5.79
CA ILE A 61 -3.49 -12.73 -5.48
C ILE A 61 -4.77 -11.98 -5.10
N ARG A 62 -4.70 -11.13 -4.08
CA ARG A 62 -5.80 -10.21 -3.72
C ARG A 62 -5.38 -8.76 -3.89
N LEU A 63 -6.31 -7.94 -4.33
CA LEU A 63 -6.15 -6.50 -4.49
C LEU A 63 -7.07 -5.81 -3.48
N TYR A 64 -6.52 -4.88 -2.71
CA TYR A 64 -7.29 -4.01 -1.84
C TYR A 64 -6.83 -2.56 -1.98
N PHE A 65 -7.75 -1.63 -1.80
CA PHE A 65 -7.47 -0.20 -1.80
C PHE A 65 -7.45 0.33 -0.37
N LEU A 66 -6.33 0.93 0.03
CA LEU A 66 -6.15 1.57 1.33
C LEU A 66 -6.52 3.05 1.24
N ILE A 67 -7.51 3.43 2.02
CA ILE A 67 -8.01 4.80 2.15
C ILE A 67 -8.01 5.23 3.62
N ALA A 68 -8.11 6.52 3.88
CA ALA A 68 -8.32 7.05 5.22
C ALA A 68 -9.34 8.20 5.19
N GLN A 69 -9.67 8.78 6.33
CA GLN A 69 -10.69 9.83 6.43
C GLN A 69 -10.26 11.09 5.67
N PRO A 70 -11.10 11.72 4.84
CA PRO A 70 -10.73 12.96 4.18
C PRO A 70 -10.56 14.10 5.20
N GLU A 71 -9.78 15.13 4.88
CA GLU A 71 -9.64 16.32 5.73
C GLU A 71 -10.99 17.05 5.92
N GLU A 72 -11.80 17.08 4.87
CA GLU A 72 -13.14 17.65 4.89
C GLU A 72 -14.17 16.57 4.58
N TYR A 73 -15.19 16.45 5.43
CA TYR A 73 -16.25 15.47 5.23
C TYR A 73 -17.23 15.94 4.15
N ASP A 74 -17.39 15.13 3.10
CA ASP A 74 -18.41 15.28 2.09
C ASP A 74 -19.40 14.10 2.16
N LYS A 75 -20.69 14.43 2.39
CA LYS A 75 -21.76 13.43 2.54
C LYS A 75 -22.04 12.67 1.22
N GLU A 76 -21.91 13.33 0.08
CA GLU A 76 -22.14 12.71 -1.22
C GLU A 76 -21.00 11.75 -1.57
N GLU A 77 -19.75 12.14 -1.29
CA GLU A 77 -18.59 11.24 -1.46
C GLU A 77 -18.68 10.03 -0.52
N GLU A 78 -19.06 10.22 0.74
CA GLU A 78 -19.24 9.11 1.68
C GLU A 78 -20.31 8.12 1.18
N LEU A 79 -21.43 8.62 0.65
CA LEU A 79 -22.47 7.75 0.10
C LEU A 79 -21.99 6.96 -1.13
N LYS A 80 -21.21 7.60 -2.02
CA LYS A 80 -20.60 6.92 -3.18
C LYS A 80 -19.62 5.85 -2.73
N LEU A 81 -18.81 6.12 -1.71
CA LEU A 81 -17.84 5.20 -1.14
C LEU A 81 -18.53 3.97 -0.51
N LEU A 82 -19.61 4.18 0.24
CA LEU A 82 -20.40 3.09 0.83
C LEU A 82 -20.99 2.18 -0.26
N ASN A 83 -21.55 2.76 -1.32
CA ASN A 83 -22.06 2.01 -2.47
C ASN A 83 -20.92 1.28 -3.22
N GLU A 84 -19.76 1.92 -3.40
CA GLU A 84 -18.58 1.27 -3.98
C GLU A 84 -18.15 0.05 -3.16
N GLN A 85 -18.10 0.17 -1.84
CA GLN A 85 -17.72 -0.92 -0.96
C GLN A 85 -18.75 -2.06 -0.97
N GLU A 86 -20.05 -1.75 -1.03
CA GLU A 86 -21.10 -2.77 -1.16
C GLU A 86 -20.94 -3.60 -2.43
N VAL A 87 -20.55 -2.95 -3.54
CA VAL A 87 -20.40 -3.61 -4.84
C VAL A 87 -19.06 -4.35 -4.99
N ASN A 88 -17.96 -3.72 -4.62
CA ASN A 88 -16.61 -4.23 -4.90
C ASN A 88 -15.98 -4.96 -3.70
N ASN A 89 -16.35 -4.60 -2.48
CA ASN A 89 -15.91 -5.23 -1.24
C ASN A 89 -14.38 -5.37 -1.14
N ASP A 90 -13.64 -4.33 -1.55
CA ASP A 90 -12.19 -4.31 -1.67
C ASP A 90 -11.52 -3.06 -1.05
N LEU A 91 -12.30 -2.18 -0.40
CA LEU A 91 -11.79 -1.03 0.33
C LEU A 91 -11.46 -1.38 1.78
N ILE A 92 -10.36 -0.84 2.26
CA ILE A 92 -9.94 -0.86 3.67
C ILE A 92 -9.74 0.59 4.09
N ARG A 93 -10.50 1.06 5.08
CA ARG A 93 -10.44 2.42 5.60
C ARG A 93 -9.96 2.45 7.04
N ALA A 94 -9.04 3.37 7.33
CA ALA A 94 -8.63 3.69 8.70
C ALA A 94 -9.14 5.07 9.14
N THR A 95 -9.26 5.26 10.45
CA THR A 95 -9.87 6.46 11.06
C THR A 95 -8.98 7.70 11.12
N PHE A 96 -7.73 7.64 10.68
CA PHE A 96 -6.85 8.83 10.65
C PHE A 96 -7.13 9.71 9.42
N ILE A 97 -6.74 10.98 9.49
CA ILE A 97 -6.91 11.92 8.38
C ILE A 97 -5.91 11.63 7.26
N ASP A 98 -6.42 11.40 6.07
CA ASP A 98 -5.67 11.24 4.84
C ASP A 98 -5.09 12.58 4.40
N SER A 99 -3.78 12.71 4.52
CA SER A 99 -3.04 13.87 4.06
C SER A 99 -1.65 13.44 3.64
N TYR A 100 -0.98 14.30 2.87
CA TYR A 100 0.38 14.02 2.44
C TYR A 100 1.34 13.80 3.61
N HIS A 101 1.13 14.53 4.72
CA HIS A 101 1.94 14.39 5.91
C HIS A 101 1.68 13.09 6.70
N ASN A 102 0.60 12.38 6.37
CA ASN A 102 0.17 11.13 6.98
C ASN A 102 0.36 9.91 6.06
N LEU A 103 1.05 10.03 4.93
CA LEU A 103 1.34 8.87 4.05
C LEU A 103 2.05 7.74 4.79
N THR A 104 2.96 8.05 5.72
CA THR A 104 3.60 7.03 6.56
C THR A 104 2.59 6.27 7.39
N LEU A 105 1.55 6.93 7.92
CA LEU A 105 0.48 6.24 8.64
C LEU A 105 -0.30 5.30 7.73
N LYS A 106 -0.49 5.67 6.46
CA LYS A 106 -1.12 4.80 5.44
C LYS A 106 -0.25 3.59 5.10
N SER A 107 1.05 3.76 4.94
CA SER A 107 2.00 2.65 4.79
C SER A 107 1.98 1.72 6.01
N LEU A 108 2.04 2.28 7.23
CA LEU A 108 1.96 1.52 8.48
C LEU A 108 0.60 0.83 8.65
N MET A 109 -0.49 1.42 8.16
CA MET A 109 -1.82 0.81 8.08
C MET A 109 -1.81 -0.42 7.20
N GLY A 110 -1.16 -0.39 6.04
CA GLY A 110 -0.99 -1.56 5.19
C GLY A 110 -0.26 -2.70 5.92
N LEU A 111 0.85 -2.38 6.59
CA LEU A 111 1.59 -3.36 7.37
C LEU A 111 0.77 -3.92 8.54
N LYS A 112 0.06 -3.07 9.29
CA LYS A 112 -0.82 -3.47 10.40
C LYS A 112 -1.91 -4.42 9.92
N PHE A 113 -2.56 -4.06 8.81
CA PHE A 113 -3.59 -4.90 8.19
C PHE A 113 -3.03 -6.28 7.81
N MET A 114 -1.85 -6.34 7.19
CA MET A 114 -1.21 -7.61 6.85
C MET A 114 -0.90 -8.47 8.07
N LYS A 115 -0.36 -7.86 9.14
CA LYS A 115 -0.06 -8.54 10.41
C LYS A 115 -1.31 -9.10 11.08
N GLU A 116 -2.40 -8.33 11.12
CA GLU A 116 -3.62 -8.68 11.86
C GLU A 116 -4.55 -9.62 11.08
N HIS A 117 -4.63 -9.47 9.75
CA HIS A 117 -5.65 -10.16 8.94
C HIS A 117 -5.09 -11.11 7.89
N CYS A 118 -3.81 -10.98 7.52
CA CYS A 118 -3.19 -11.77 6.46
C CYS A 118 -1.85 -12.42 6.87
N PRO A 119 -1.71 -12.99 8.09
CA PRO A 119 -0.39 -13.39 8.62
C PRO A 119 0.27 -14.56 7.87
N ARG A 120 -0.46 -15.26 6.99
CA ARG A 120 0.06 -16.39 6.20
C ARG A 120 0.36 -16.04 4.73
N VAL A 121 0.18 -14.79 4.33
CA VAL A 121 0.44 -14.34 2.96
C VAL A 121 1.94 -14.13 2.76
N ASN A 122 2.51 -14.73 1.72
CA ASN A 122 3.96 -14.72 1.49
C ASN A 122 4.50 -13.33 1.16
N HIS A 123 3.74 -12.54 0.39
CA HIS A 123 4.19 -11.24 -0.11
C HIS A 123 3.10 -10.16 0.01
N LEU A 124 3.52 -8.97 0.42
CA LEU A 124 2.78 -7.73 0.26
C LEU A 124 3.40 -6.95 -0.89
N LEU A 125 2.60 -6.51 -1.85
CA LEU A 125 2.98 -5.49 -2.82
C LEU A 125 2.31 -4.17 -2.45
N LYS A 126 3.10 -3.15 -2.11
CA LYS A 126 2.60 -1.77 -2.02
C LYS A 126 2.68 -1.11 -3.38
N THR A 127 1.67 -0.33 -3.75
CA THR A 127 1.68 0.55 -4.94
C THR A 127 0.80 1.79 -4.69
N ASP A 128 0.90 2.78 -5.57
CA ASP A 128 -0.01 3.93 -5.62
C ASP A 128 -1.07 3.75 -6.72
N ASP A 129 -2.13 4.56 -6.67
CA ASP A 129 -3.28 4.51 -7.59
C ASP A 129 -3.01 5.11 -8.98
N ASP A 130 -1.89 5.81 -9.15
CA ASP A 130 -1.40 6.36 -10.41
C ASP A 130 -0.35 5.47 -11.13
N ILE A 131 -0.25 4.20 -10.71
CA ILE A 131 0.74 3.24 -11.21
C ILE A 131 0.08 2.12 -12.03
N PHE A 132 0.74 1.76 -13.14
CA PHE A 132 0.43 0.54 -13.89
C PHE A 132 1.36 -0.60 -13.48
N LEU A 133 0.79 -1.76 -13.12
CA LEU A 133 1.56 -2.95 -12.76
C LEU A 133 1.50 -4.02 -13.84
N ASN A 134 2.67 -4.54 -14.23
CA ASN A 134 2.75 -5.80 -14.97
C ASN A 134 2.67 -6.98 -14.00
N ILE A 135 1.46 -7.43 -13.69
CA ILE A 135 1.22 -8.50 -12.69
C ILE A 135 1.97 -9.79 -13.06
N TYR A 136 2.07 -10.11 -14.35
CA TYR A 136 2.84 -11.27 -14.80
C TYR A 136 4.32 -11.19 -14.38
N GLN A 137 4.94 -10.02 -14.54
CA GLN A 137 6.33 -9.84 -14.12
C GLN A 137 6.47 -9.77 -12.59
N ILE A 138 5.53 -9.12 -11.91
CA ILE A 138 5.53 -9.04 -10.44
C ILE A 138 5.44 -10.43 -9.81
N ALA A 139 4.56 -11.30 -10.31
CA ALA A 139 4.44 -12.67 -9.81
C ALA A 139 5.76 -13.45 -9.98
N ASN A 140 6.44 -13.30 -11.13
CA ASN A 140 7.75 -13.92 -11.36
C ASN A 140 8.82 -13.36 -10.41
N VAL A 141 8.86 -12.05 -10.17
CA VAL A 141 9.80 -11.43 -9.23
C VAL A 141 9.56 -11.95 -7.81
N ALA A 142 8.32 -11.99 -7.34
CA ALA A 142 8.00 -12.51 -6.02
C ALA A 142 8.42 -13.98 -5.85
N ALA A 143 8.17 -14.82 -6.87
CA ALA A 143 8.60 -16.22 -6.87
C ALA A 143 10.13 -16.38 -6.82
N CYS A 144 10.87 -15.55 -7.56
CA CYS A 144 12.33 -15.58 -7.58
C CYS A 144 12.98 -15.06 -6.30
N HIS A 145 12.32 -14.13 -5.61
CA HIS A 145 12.90 -13.43 -4.46
C HIS A 145 12.45 -13.95 -3.10
N GLY A 146 11.50 -14.90 -3.03
CA GLY A 146 11.20 -15.67 -1.81
C GLY A 146 11.12 -14.81 -0.54
N ASP A 147 12.02 -15.08 0.41
CA ASP A 147 12.10 -14.41 1.72
C ASP A 147 13.00 -13.16 1.72
N THR A 148 13.34 -12.60 0.55
CA THR A 148 14.07 -11.33 0.50
C THR A 148 13.23 -10.25 1.18
N PRO A 149 13.73 -9.54 2.21
CA PRO A 149 12.89 -8.72 3.07
C PRO A 149 12.07 -7.68 2.32
N VAL A 150 12.70 -6.97 1.38
CA VAL A 150 12.08 -6.00 0.47
C VAL A 150 12.68 -6.09 -0.94
N VAL A 151 11.87 -5.90 -1.97
CA VAL A 151 12.30 -5.91 -3.39
C VAL A 151 11.64 -4.77 -4.15
N GLY A 152 12.44 -3.97 -4.86
CA GLY A 152 11.94 -2.85 -5.66
C GLY A 152 13.06 -2.08 -6.35
N GLY A 153 12.70 -1.01 -7.05
CA GLY A 153 13.67 -0.11 -7.66
C GLY A 153 14.37 0.76 -6.62
N THR A 154 15.70 0.75 -6.54
CA THR A 154 16.43 1.54 -5.55
C THR A 154 16.48 3.02 -5.90
N TRP A 155 16.38 3.88 -4.89
CA TRP A 155 16.47 5.33 -4.98
C TRP A 155 17.41 5.90 -3.91
N ALA A 156 17.92 7.09 -4.18
CA ALA A 156 18.73 7.85 -3.23
C ALA A 156 18.45 9.34 -3.43
N ALA A 157 18.03 10.03 -2.37
CA ALA A 157 17.62 11.42 -2.44
C ALA A 157 18.20 12.26 -1.31
N LYS A 158 18.50 13.52 -1.64
CA LYS A 158 18.78 14.57 -0.65
C LYS A 158 17.45 14.98 -0.01
N VAL A 159 17.47 15.19 1.30
CA VAL A 159 16.28 15.64 2.04
C VAL A 159 15.93 17.07 1.62
N HIS A 160 14.70 17.28 1.17
CA HIS A 160 14.19 18.61 0.84
C HIS A 160 13.86 19.36 2.12
N ARG A 161 14.61 20.42 2.43
CA ARG A 161 14.46 21.19 3.69
C ARG A 161 13.35 22.24 3.66
N ASN A 162 12.82 22.57 2.49
CA ASN A 162 11.78 23.56 2.37
C ASN A 162 10.43 22.97 2.82
N SER A 163 9.97 23.35 4.01
CA SER A 163 8.77 22.82 4.66
C SER A 163 7.44 23.20 3.99
N THR A 164 7.46 24.08 2.97
CA THR A 164 6.23 24.51 2.28
C THR A 164 5.81 23.60 1.13
N GLY A 165 6.65 22.63 0.76
CA GLY A 165 6.37 21.72 -0.35
C GLY A 165 5.98 20.32 0.14
N LYS A 166 5.31 19.57 -0.74
CA LYS A 166 4.96 18.14 -0.60
C LYS A 166 6.08 17.35 0.09
N TRP A 167 7.32 17.51 -0.35
CA TRP A 167 8.49 16.73 0.10
C TRP A 167 9.28 17.34 1.26
N GLY A 168 8.79 18.43 1.86
CA GLY A 168 9.54 19.25 2.82
C GLY A 168 9.69 18.62 4.19
N VAL A 169 10.89 18.16 4.56
CA VAL A 169 11.18 17.55 5.87
C VAL A 169 12.04 18.49 6.73
N PRO A 170 11.49 19.02 7.84
CA PRO A 170 12.23 19.85 8.79
C PRO A 170 13.41 19.10 9.42
N THR A 171 14.47 19.83 9.77
CA THR A 171 15.68 19.25 10.39
C THR A 171 15.37 18.63 11.75
N GLU A 172 14.41 19.18 12.48
CA GLU A 172 13.93 18.70 13.77
C GLU A 172 13.29 17.31 13.65
N ARG A 173 12.70 17.01 12.49
CA ARG A 173 12.05 15.72 12.20
C ARG A 173 13.04 14.69 11.66
N TYR A 174 14.02 15.11 10.88
CA TYR A 174 15.07 14.23 10.36
C TYR A 174 16.39 15.02 10.19
N PRO A 175 17.38 14.84 11.06
CA PRO A 175 18.55 15.72 11.11
C PRO A 175 19.53 15.52 9.94
N PHE A 176 19.55 14.33 9.34
CA PHE A 176 20.52 13.99 8.29
C PHE A 176 20.19 14.61 6.94
N THR A 177 21.22 14.94 6.16
CA THR A 177 21.07 15.64 4.86
C THR A 177 20.55 14.75 3.74
N PHE A 178 20.74 13.43 3.86
CA PHE A 178 20.31 12.44 2.88
C PHE A 178 19.44 11.39 3.57
N PHE A 179 18.45 10.89 2.85
CA PHE A 179 17.82 9.64 3.24
C PHE A 179 18.83 8.49 3.05
N PRO A 180 18.72 7.39 3.81
CA PRO A 180 19.35 6.13 3.44
C PRO A 180 18.91 5.72 2.04
N ARG A 181 19.58 4.76 1.41
CA ARG A 181 19.01 4.19 0.17
C ARG A 181 17.68 3.51 0.52
N TYR A 182 16.67 3.77 -0.29
CA TYR A 182 15.31 3.27 -0.10
C TYR A 182 14.75 2.80 -1.44
N LEU A 183 13.57 2.21 -1.45
CA LEU A 183 12.90 1.78 -2.67
C LEU A 183 11.97 2.87 -3.19
N ALA A 184 11.89 3.05 -4.51
CA ALA A 184 11.00 4.02 -5.12
C ALA A 184 9.53 3.70 -4.79
N GLY A 185 8.79 4.70 -4.32
CA GLY A 185 7.41 4.54 -3.84
C GLY A 185 6.38 4.02 -4.85
N ALA A 186 6.70 4.03 -6.15
CA ALA A 186 5.82 3.51 -7.20
C ALA A 186 5.36 2.08 -6.92
N ALA A 187 6.28 1.18 -6.59
CA ALA A 187 5.94 -0.17 -6.13
C ALA A 187 7.12 -0.86 -5.45
N TYR A 188 6.84 -1.62 -4.38
CA TYR A 188 7.80 -2.52 -3.76
C TYR A 188 7.11 -3.72 -3.11
N LEU A 189 7.80 -4.85 -3.13
CA LEU A 189 7.42 -6.08 -2.44
C LEU A 189 8.03 -6.11 -1.05
N ILE A 190 7.28 -6.67 -0.11
CA ILE A 190 7.73 -6.97 1.25
C ILE A 190 7.40 -8.46 1.52
N SER A 191 8.35 -9.21 2.09
CA SER A 191 8.12 -10.61 2.47
C SER A 191 7.33 -10.74 3.78
N ASN A 192 6.68 -11.89 4.00
CA ASN A 192 5.86 -12.16 5.18
C ASN A 192 6.56 -11.87 6.51
N ASN A 193 7.81 -12.34 6.66
CA ASN A 193 8.57 -12.20 7.89
C ASN A 193 8.92 -10.73 8.21
N THR A 194 8.89 -9.86 7.20
CA THR A 194 9.31 -8.46 7.33
C THR A 194 8.18 -7.55 7.86
N PHE A 195 6.89 -7.90 7.68
CA PHE A 195 5.79 -6.97 8.03
C PHE A 195 5.82 -6.58 9.51
N ALA A 196 6.00 -7.58 10.39
CA ALA A 196 6.01 -7.40 11.82
C ALA A 196 7.28 -6.67 12.29
N GLU A 197 8.43 -6.94 11.67
CA GLU A 197 9.71 -6.30 11.98
C GLU A 197 9.67 -4.80 11.64
N LEU A 198 9.13 -4.42 10.47
CA LEU A 198 8.98 -3.01 10.08
C LEU A 198 8.02 -2.26 11.00
N LEU A 199 6.92 -2.89 11.42
CA LEU A 199 5.99 -2.29 12.37
C LEU A 199 6.65 -2.06 13.73
N ASP A 200 7.36 -3.04 14.26
CA ASP A 200 8.06 -2.96 15.54
C ASP A 200 9.12 -1.86 15.52
N ALA A 201 9.95 -1.82 14.48
CA ALA A 201 10.95 -0.77 14.29
C ALA A 201 10.31 0.63 14.18
N ALA A 202 9.18 0.75 13.47
CA ALA A 202 8.47 2.02 13.31
C ALA A 202 7.86 2.58 14.61
N GLU A 203 7.63 1.75 15.63
CA GLU A 203 7.16 2.24 16.94
C GLU A 203 8.26 2.99 17.71
N HIS A 204 9.53 2.75 17.38
CA HIS A 204 10.68 3.33 18.07
C HIS A 204 11.32 4.51 17.32
N ILE A 205 10.88 4.80 16.09
CA ILE A 205 11.47 5.82 15.23
C ILE A 205 10.43 6.89 14.89
N PRO A 206 10.72 8.19 15.11
CA PRO A 206 9.82 9.26 14.70
C PRO A 206 9.50 9.20 13.20
N PRO A 207 8.21 9.13 12.81
CA PRO A 207 7.85 8.93 11.41
C PRO A 207 8.27 10.12 10.56
N VAL A 208 8.69 9.89 9.31
CA VAL A 208 8.88 10.93 8.29
C VAL A 208 7.86 10.69 7.18
N HIS A 209 7.14 11.74 6.75
CA HIS A 209 6.02 11.63 5.82
C HIS A 209 6.37 11.16 4.39
N VAL A 210 7.66 11.10 4.06
CA VAL A 210 8.16 10.42 2.86
C VAL A 210 8.15 8.93 3.17
N ASP A 211 7.02 8.29 2.90
CA ASP A 211 6.68 6.97 3.42
C ASP A 211 7.59 5.86 2.88
N ASP A 212 7.91 5.89 1.59
CA ASP A 212 8.83 4.95 0.95
C ASP A 212 10.24 5.01 1.56
N ALA A 213 10.76 6.21 1.78
CA ALA A 213 12.03 6.42 2.49
C ALA A 213 11.97 5.96 3.95
N PHE A 214 10.85 6.18 4.63
CA PHE A 214 10.67 5.74 6.00
C PHE A 214 10.65 4.21 6.11
N ILE A 215 9.75 3.56 5.35
CA ILE A 215 9.47 2.12 5.45
C ILE A 215 10.62 1.26 4.92
N THR A 216 11.32 1.70 3.86
CA THR A 216 12.30 0.84 3.17
C THR A 216 13.74 1.31 3.31
N GLY A 217 13.98 2.39 4.04
CA GLY A 217 15.32 2.95 4.26
C GLY A 217 15.64 3.30 5.71
N ILE A 218 14.67 3.78 6.49
CA ILE A 218 14.90 4.25 7.86
C ILE A 218 14.61 3.16 8.91
N VAL A 219 13.48 2.46 8.80
CA VAL A 219 13.06 1.41 9.74
C VAL A 219 13.52 0.02 9.29
#